data_AF-A0A432GF35-F1
#
_entry.id   AF-A0A432GF35-F1
#
_cell.length_a   1.000
_cell.length_b   1.000
_cell.length_c   1.000
_cell.angle_alpha   90.00
_cell.angle_beta   90.00
_cell.angle_gamma   90.00
#
_symmetry.space_group_name_H-M   'P 1'
#
loop_
_entity.id
_entity.type
_entity.pdbx_description
1 polymer ?
#
loop_
_entity_poly.entity_id
_entity_poly.type
_entity_poly.pdbx_seq_one_letter_code
_entity_poly.pdbx_strand_id
1 'polypeptide(L)'
;MSLKLPLRLIYPVIVGILWLTGCTSLSGTVQSGVSLSQFENLSKSKGNYYVSGRILFKHPEGKHSGEMEIHISADSELRLSIFTPLVGSLIYELRVGPEKFLLLNFQEKNYVLDENNRYVRQTWLGMDLSLTELKWLILGQIPEKTPAWQRTKLPSGELQLVQGTSVIRLRLNSAGRIQSMNKSVEGLLEFKAQIPLYQKHFEILFPRKIRIEDFTGNNR
;
A
#
# COMPACT_ATOMS: atom_id res chain seq x y z
N MET A 1 12.39 -29.61 -30.68
CA MET A 1 12.70 -28.18 -30.84
C MET A 1 11.40 -27.43 -30.61
N SER A 2 11.21 -26.55 -29.62
CA SER A 2 12.10 -25.57 -29.03
C SER A 2 11.81 -25.46 -27.53
N LEU A 3 12.81 -25.71 -26.67
CA LEU A 3 12.75 -25.33 -25.26
C LEU A 3 12.83 -23.80 -25.20
N LYS A 4 11.70 -23.14 -24.95
CA LYS A 4 11.72 -21.76 -24.48
C LYS A 4 12.09 -21.82 -23.00
N LEU A 5 13.39 -21.66 -22.71
CA LEU A 5 13.86 -21.38 -21.35
C LEU A 5 13.02 -20.21 -20.81
N PRO A 6 12.46 -20.28 -19.59
CA PRO A 6 12.09 -19.07 -18.89
C PRO A 6 13.42 -18.39 -18.56
N LEU A 7 13.80 -17.39 -19.36
CA LEU A 7 14.85 -16.48 -18.96
C LEU A 7 14.37 -15.86 -17.64
N ARG A 8 14.93 -16.36 -16.53
CA ARG A 8 15.06 -15.64 -15.27
C ARG A 8 15.87 -14.39 -15.57
N LEU A 9 15.22 -13.39 -16.17
CA LEU A 9 15.71 -12.04 -16.19
C LEU A 9 15.53 -11.53 -14.76
N ILE A 10 16.65 -11.13 -14.19
CA ILE A 10 16.75 -10.51 -12.89
C ILE A 10 15.98 -9.19 -12.99
N TYR A 11 14.75 -9.20 -12.50
CA TYR A 11 13.85 -8.06 -12.48
C TYR A 11 14.01 -7.36 -11.13
N PRO A 12 14.59 -6.16 -11.04
CA PRO A 12 14.50 -5.34 -9.83
C PRO A 12 13.10 -4.69 -9.80
N VAL A 13 12.05 -5.50 -9.80
CA VAL A 13 10.68 -4.99 -9.73
C VAL A 13 10.41 -4.64 -8.27
N ILE A 14 10.48 -3.34 -7.97
CA ILE A 14 9.91 -2.75 -6.75
C ILE A 14 10.50 -3.41 -5.49
N VAL A 15 11.80 -3.65 -5.50
CA VAL A 15 12.47 -4.29 -4.37
C VAL A 15 13.12 -3.22 -3.51
N GLY A 16 12.47 -2.85 -2.41
CA GLY A 16 13.08 -1.92 -1.46
C GLY A 16 12.15 -1.12 -0.57
N ILE A 17 12.76 -0.30 0.29
CA ILE A 17 12.02 0.55 1.22
C ILE A 17 11.12 1.49 0.43
N LEU A 18 9.80 1.29 0.49
CA LEU A 18 8.79 2.13 -0.14
C LEU A 18 8.65 3.44 0.65
N TRP A 19 8.97 4.57 0.04
CA TRP A 19 8.66 5.88 0.61
C TRP A 19 7.59 6.57 -0.21
N LEU A 20 6.36 6.64 0.30
CA LEU A 20 5.29 7.42 -0.33
C LEU A 20 5.23 8.79 0.36
N THR A 21 5.46 9.88 -0.37
CA THR A 21 5.21 11.25 0.11
C THR A 21 4.22 11.95 -0.80
N GLY A 22 2.97 12.17 -0.37
CA GLY A 22 1.95 12.70 -1.27
C GLY A 22 1.04 13.78 -0.69
N CYS A 23 0.44 14.53 -1.60
CA CYS A 23 -0.73 15.37 -1.38
C CYS A 23 -1.98 14.56 -1.76
N THR A 24 -3.01 14.61 -0.93
CA THR A 24 -4.30 13.96 -1.21
C THR A 24 -5.25 14.99 -1.81
N SER A 25 -6.04 14.59 -2.80
CA SER A 25 -7.21 15.36 -3.22
C SER A 25 -8.45 14.47 -3.10
N LEU A 26 -9.48 15.00 -2.47
CA LEU A 26 -10.78 14.35 -2.34
C LEU A 26 -11.68 14.92 -3.44
N SER A 27 -11.99 14.11 -4.46
CA SER A 27 -13.03 14.46 -5.42
C SER A 27 -14.39 14.13 -4.83
N GLY A 28 -14.99 15.12 -4.17
CA GLY A 28 -16.37 15.15 -3.73
C GLY A 28 -16.76 16.61 -3.54
N THR A 29 -17.88 17.04 -4.12
CA THR A 29 -18.39 18.41 -4.00
C THR A 29 -18.55 18.77 -2.52
N VAL A 30 -17.65 19.60 -2.00
CA VAL A 30 -17.79 20.18 -0.66
C VAL A 30 -18.86 21.25 -0.74
N GLN A 31 -20.10 20.91 -0.38
CA GLN A 31 -21.08 21.91 -0.01
C GLN A 31 -20.70 22.49 1.35
N SER A 32 -20.64 23.81 1.45
CA SER A 32 -20.39 24.55 2.68
C SER A 32 -21.47 24.19 3.71
N GLY A 33 -21.07 23.59 4.85
CA GLY A 33 -22.00 23.24 5.94
C GLY A 33 -21.96 21.79 6.45
N VAL A 34 -20.92 21.01 6.11
CA VAL A 34 -20.81 19.60 6.51
C VAL A 34 -20.44 19.46 7.99
N SER A 35 -21.29 18.80 8.78
CA SER A 35 -21.07 18.52 10.21
C SER A 35 -19.90 17.55 10.44
N LEU A 36 -19.28 17.58 11.63
CA LEU A 36 -18.23 16.64 12.05
C LEU A 36 -18.61 15.17 11.81
N SER A 37 -19.89 14.80 11.98
CA SER A 37 -20.41 13.45 11.73
C SER A 37 -20.50 13.07 10.24
N GLN A 38 -20.65 14.03 9.34
CA GLN A 38 -20.52 13.80 7.89
C GLN A 38 -19.04 13.80 7.45
N PHE A 39 -18.15 14.48 8.18
CA PHE A 39 -16.69 14.38 8.03
C PHE A 39 -16.14 13.01 8.44
N GLU A 40 -16.69 12.42 9.51
CA GLU A 40 -16.42 11.03 9.89
C GLU A 40 -16.88 10.04 8.79
N ASN A 41 -17.92 10.36 8.01
CA ASN A 41 -18.35 9.55 6.87
C ASN A 41 -17.36 9.58 5.69
N LEU A 42 -16.60 10.66 5.47
CA LEU A 42 -15.53 10.70 4.44
C LEU A 42 -14.35 9.79 4.81
N SER A 43 -14.16 9.53 6.11
CA SER A 43 -13.21 8.55 6.62
C SER A 43 -13.74 7.11 6.60
N LYS A 44 -15.02 6.89 6.25
CA LYS A 44 -15.59 5.55 6.10
C LYS A 44 -15.09 4.93 4.80
N SER A 45 -14.83 3.63 4.88
CA SER A 45 -14.12 2.78 3.93
C SER A 45 -14.60 2.74 2.46
N LYS A 46 -15.62 3.52 2.09
CA LYS A 46 -16.33 3.49 0.79
C LYS A 46 -16.12 4.75 -0.09
N GLY A 47 -15.08 5.54 0.16
CA GLY A 47 -14.72 6.67 -0.70
C GLY A 47 -13.82 6.28 -1.87
N ASN A 48 -13.84 7.09 -2.94
CA ASN A 48 -12.77 7.11 -3.93
C ASN A 48 -11.67 8.06 -3.45
N TYR A 49 -10.43 7.60 -3.43
CA TYR A 49 -9.28 8.37 -2.95
C TYR A 49 -8.28 8.58 -4.08
N TYR A 50 -7.78 9.81 -4.18
CA TYR A 50 -6.67 10.15 -5.06
C TYR A 50 -5.51 10.71 -4.23
N VAL A 51 -4.33 10.11 -4.41
CA VAL A 51 -3.10 10.47 -3.71
C VAL A 51 -1.99 10.60 -4.71
N SER A 52 -1.41 11.79 -4.84
CA SER A 52 -0.26 12.05 -5.72
C SER A 52 0.98 12.34 -4.88
N GLY A 53 2.16 11.92 -5.28
CA GLY A 53 3.35 12.12 -4.48
C GLY A 53 4.65 11.65 -5.11
N ARG A 54 5.66 11.39 -4.28
CA ARG A 54 6.91 10.74 -4.66
C ARG A 54 7.00 9.36 -4.07
N ILE A 55 7.61 8.48 -4.84
CA ILE A 55 7.98 7.12 -4.45
C ILE A 55 9.49 6.98 -4.50
N LEU A 56 10.07 6.33 -3.50
CA LEU A 56 11.47 5.89 -3.51
C LEU A 56 11.47 4.41 -3.18
N PHE A 57 12.19 3.63 -3.98
CA PHE A 57 12.53 2.23 -3.78
C PHE A 57 14.02 2.12 -3.47
N LYS A 58 14.38 1.32 -2.47
CA LYS A 58 15.77 1.10 -2.08
C LYS A 58 16.11 -0.40 -2.03
N HIS A 59 16.81 -0.87 -3.05
CA HIS A 59 17.39 -2.21 -3.14
C HIS A 59 18.86 -2.19 -2.69
N PRO A 60 19.47 -3.31 -2.24
CA PRO A 60 20.92 -3.37 -2.06
C PRO A 60 21.71 -2.97 -3.31
N GLU A 61 21.21 -3.31 -4.50
CA GLU A 61 21.86 -3.00 -5.79
C GLU A 61 21.62 -1.57 -6.29
N GLY A 62 20.69 -0.81 -5.69
CA GLY A 62 20.36 0.51 -6.23
C GLY A 62 19.16 1.19 -5.57
N LYS A 63 18.96 2.46 -5.93
CA LYS A 63 17.81 3.26 -5.48
C LYS A 63 17.09 3.83 -6.70
N HIS A 64 15.78 3.70 -6.73
CA HIS A 64 14.93 4.23 -7.79
C HIS A 64 13.90 5.18 -7.21
N SER A 65 13.70 6.34 -7.82
CA SER A 65 12.68 7.30 -7.40
C SER A 65 11.80 7.70 -8.56
N GLY A 66 10.52 7.98 -8.28
CA GLY A 66 9.54 8.44 -9.24
C GLY A 66 8.54 9.39 -8.59
N GLU A 67 7.76 10.06 -9.42
CA GLU A 67 6.48 10.61 -8.98
C GLU A 67 5.45 9.47 -9.02
N MET A 68 4.43 9.52 -8.17
CA MET A 68 3.41 8.48 -8.03
C MET A 68 2.02 9.10 -8.03
N GLU A 69 1.05 8.34 -8.52
CA GLU A 69 -0.36 8.60 -8.33
C GLU A 69 -1.03 7.30 -7.88
N ILE A 70 -1.88 7.38 -6.86
CA ILE A 70 -2.70 6.27 -6.37
C ILE A 70 -4.15 6.67 -6.45
N HIS A 71 -4.93 5.83 -7.14
CA HIS A 71 -6.37 5.84 -7.10
C HIS A 71 -6.83 4.61 -6.32
N ILE A 72 -7.67 4.82 -5.32
CA ILE A 72 -8.34 3.74 -4.58
C ILE A 72 -9.83 3.92 -4.78
N SER A 73 -10.49 2.96 -5.42
CA SER A 73 -11.94 3.01 -5.59
C SER A 73 -12.67 2.59 -4.31
N ALA A 74 -13.94 2.96 -4.23
CA ALA A 74 -14.85 2.50 -3.19
C ALA A 74 -14.94 0.96 -3.13
N ASP A 75 -14.88 0.31 -4.30
CA ASP A 75 -14.96 -1.15 -4.47
C ASP A 75 -13.64 -1.88 -4.23
N SER A 76 -12.64 -1.16 -3.70
CA SER A 76 -11.30 -1.70 -3.41
C SER A 76 -10.61 -2.21 -4.68
N GLU A 77 -10.63 -1.39 -5.71
CA GLU A 77 -9.64 -1.44 -6.78
C GLU A 77 -8.57 -0.39 -6.51
N LEU A 78 -7.31 -0.75 -6.74
CA LEU A 78 -6.18 0.16 -6.67
C LEU A 78 -5.56 0.29 -8.04
N ARG A 79 -5.26 1.54 -8.40
CA ARG A 79 -4.32 1.86 -9.46
C ARG A 79 -3.19 2.68 -8.85
N LEU A 80 -1.97 2.15 -8.92
CA LEU A 80 -0.74 2.87 -8.61
C LEU A 80 0.01 3.10 -9.92
N SER A 81 0.20 4.35 -10.28
CA SER A 81 0.95 4.79 -11.46
C SER A 81 2.25 5.44 -11.01
N ILE A 82 3.37 5.06 -11.61
CA ILE A 82 4.71 5.56 -11.27
C ILE A 82 5.33 6.21 -12.50
N PHE A 83 5.78 7.46 -12.35
CA PHE A 83 6.25 8.32 -13.43
C PHE A 83 7.73 8.69 -13.25
N THR A 84 8.40 9.00 -14.36
CA THR A 84 9.74 9.57 -14.34
C THR A 84 9.70 10.98 -13.72
N PRO A 85 10.62 11.35 -12.80
CA PRO A 85 10.58 12.65 -12.11
C PRO A 85 10.70 13.91 -12.98
N LEU A 86 11.14 13.78 -14.24
CA LEU A 86 11.44 14.93 -15.10
C LEU A 86 10.51 15.02 -16.31
N VAL A 87 10.32 13.91 -17.01
CA VAL A 87 9.56 13.87 -18.27
C VAL A 87 8.09 13.54 -18.03
N GLY A 88 7.73 13.08 -16.83
CA GLY A 88 6.37 12.67 -16.50
C GLY A 88 5.92 11.43 -17.28
N SER A 89 6.85 10.66 -17.85
CA SER A 89 6.53 9.45 -18.59
C SER A 89 6.14 8.34 -17.62
N LEU A 90 5.03 7.66 -17.90
CA LEU A 90 4.59 6.51 -17.13
C LEU A 90 5.61 5.36 -17.28
N ILE A 91 6.12 4.85 -16.16
CA ILE A 91 7.10 3.77 -16.09
C ILE A 91 6.38 2.45 -15.80
N TYR A 92 5.61 2.45 -14.71
CA TYR A 92 4.87 1.30 -14.24
C TYR A 92 3.45 1.70 -13.89
N GLU A 93 2.52 0.79 -14.13
CA GLU A 93 1.18 0.87 -13.55
C GLU A 93 0.80 -0.47 -12.93
N LEU A 94 0.48 -0.44 -11.64
CA LEU A 94 -0.04 -1.56 -10.89
C LEU A 94 -1.55 -1.37 -10.73
N ARG A 95 -2.35 -2.33 -11.24
CA ARG A 95 -3.78 -2.42 -10.97
C ARG A 95 -4.08 -3.66 -10.15
N VAL A 96 -4.76 -3.49 -9.03
CA VAL A 96 -5.10 -4.59 -8.12
C VAL A 96 -6.58 -4.51 -7.80
N GLY A 97 -7.30 -5.57 -8.13
CA GLY A 97 -8.66 -5.82 -7.65
C GLY A 97 -8.69 -7.00 -6.66
N PRO A 98 -9.86 -7.39 -6.15
CA PRO A 98 -9.98 -8.51 -5.22
C PRO A 98 -9.41 -9.83 -5.76
N GLU A 99 -9.57 -10.08 -7.06
CA GLU A 99 -9.23 -11.37 -7.69
C GLU A 99 -8.03 -11.29 -8.63
N LYS A 100 -7.72 -10.11 -9.16
CA LYS A 100 -6.73 -9.94 -10.24
C LYS A 100 -5.65 -8.93 -9.88
N PHE A 101 -4.44 -9.24 -10.31
CA PHE A 101 -3.25 -8.42 -10.21
C PHE A 101 -2.73 -8.17 -11.63
N LEU A 102 -2.58 -6.90 -11.99
CA LEU A 102 -2.03 -6.47 -13.28
C LEU A 102 -0.86 -5.52 -13.05
N LEU A 103 0.31 -5.88 -13.55
CA LEU A 103 1.47 -4.98 -13.62
C LEU A 103 1.76 -4.66 -15.09
N LEU A 104 1.76 -3.39 -15.43
CA LEU A 104 2.12 -2.87 -16.76
C LEU A 104 3.51 -2.23 -16.66
N ASN A 105 4.46 -2.67 -17.48
CA ASN A 105 5.78 -2.06 -17.62
C ASN A 105 5.86 -1.37 -18.99
N PHE A 106 5.80 -0.05 -18.97
CA PHE A 106 5.79 0.76 -20.18
C PHE A 106 7.19 0.92 -20.80
N GLN A 107 8.24 0.72 -20.02
CA GLN A 107 9.62 0.80 -20.53
C GLN A 107 9.94 -0.40 -21.41
N GLU A 108 9.54 -1.60 -20.97
CA GLU A 108 9.80 -2.85 -21.69
C GLU A 108 8.64 -3.28 -22.60
N LYS A 109 7.52 -2.55 -22.56
CA LYS A 109 6.30 -2.85 -23.33
C LYS A 109 5.77 -4.27 -23.04
N ASN A 110 5.78 -4.66 -21.77
CA ASN A 110 5.26 -5.95 -21.33
C ASN A 110 4.27 -5.78 -20.16
N TYR A 111 3.58 -6.87 -19.83
CA TYR A 111 2.64 -6.91 -18.72
C TYR A 111 2.62 -8.26 -18.04
N VAL A 112 2.11 -8.26 -16.81
CA VAL A 112 1.82 -9.45 -16.01
C VAL A 112 0.36 -9.36 -15.59
N LEU A 113 -0.44 -10.37 -15.91
CA LEU A 113 -1.81 -10.51 -15.42
C LEU A 113 -1.93 -11.85 -14.71
N ASP A 114 -2.25 -11.82 -13.42
CA ASP A 114 -2.31 -13.01 -12.58
C ASP A 114 -3.43 -12.90 -11.53
N GLU A 115 -3.62 -13.95 -10.74
CA GLU A 115 -4.46 -13.96 -9.55
C GLU A 115 -3.89 -13.07 -8.44
N ASN A 116 -4.76 -12.37 -7.71
CA ASN A 116 -4.34 -11.59 -6.55
C ASN A 116 -4.17 -12.47 -5.31
N ASN A 117 -3.15 -13.33 -5.31
CA ASN A 117 -2.81 -14.19 -4.18
C ASN A 117 -1.45 -13.80 -3.54
N ARG A 118 -1.13 -14.42 -2.40
CA ARG A 118 0.11 -14.15 -1.63
C ARG A 118 1.35 -14.32 -2.49
N TYR A 119 1.43 -15.40 -3.26
CA TYR A 119 2.60 -15.73 -4.05
C TYR A 119 2.89 -14.65 -5.09
N VAL A 120 1.87 -14.25 -5.87
CA VAL A 120 1.98 -13.20 -6.88
C VAL A 120 2.42 -11.87 -6.26
N ARG A 121 1.85 -11.49 -5.11
CA ARG A 121 2.26 -10.26 -4.41
C ARG A 121 3.71 -10.32 -3.93
N GLN A 122 4.15 -11.44 -3.35
CA GLN A 122 5.55 -11.61 -2.96
C GLN A 122 6.49 -11.55 -4.16
N THR A 123 6.12 -12.16 -5.29
CA THR A 123 6.92 -12.14 -6.51
C THR A 123 7.07 -10.73 -7.08
N TRP A 124 5.99 -9.96 -7.17
CA TRP A 124 5.98 -8.69 -7.91
C TRP A 124 6.08 -7.44 -7.05
N LEU A 125 5.80 -7.53 -5.74
CA LEU A 125 5.94 -6.43 -4.78
C LEU A 125 7.07 -6.67 -3.77
N GLY A 126 7.72 -7.84 -3.84
CA GLY A 126 8.74 -8.27 -2.89
C GLY A 126 8.20 -8.69 -1.52
N MET A 127 6.89 -8.54 -1.26
CA MET A 127 6.26 -8.80 0.02
C MET A 127 4.77 -9.14 -0.13
N ASP A 128 4.20 -9.88 0.82
CA ASP A 128 2.74 -10.09 0.87
C ASP A 128 2.01 -8.85 1.44
N LEU A 129 1.96 -7.76 0.67
CA LEU A 129 1.19 -6.56 1.02
C LEU A 129 -0.16 -6.56 0.29
N SER A 130 -1.24 -6.89 1.00
CA SER A 130 -2.58 -6.91 0.40
C SER A 130 -3.10 -5.50 0.13
N LEU A 131 -4.07 -5.38 -0.78
CA LEU A 131 -4.71 -4.10 -1.06
C LEU A 131 -5.40 -3.50 0.18
N THR A 132 -6.03 -4.34 0.98
CA THR A 132 -6.64 -3.92 2.24
C THR A 132 -5.61 -3.29 3.18
N GLU A 133 -4.46 -3.93 3.32
CA GLU A 133 -3.35 -3.44 4.15
C GLU A 133 -2.77 -2.14 3.60
N LEU A 134 -2.55 -2.04 2.29
CA LEU A 134 -2.06 -0.83 1.63
C LEU A 134 -3.05 0.33 1.81
N LYS A 135 -4.36 0.08 1.66
CA LYS A 135 -5.41 1.09 1.91
C LYS A 135 -5.36 1.60 3.34
N TRP A 136 -5.16 0.71 4.32
CA TRP A 136 -5.01 1.14 5.71
C TRP A 136 -3.78 2.03 5.93
N LEU A 137 -2.65 1.67 5.31
CA LEU A 137 -1.42 2.47 5.40
C LEU A 137 -1.56 3.83 4.73
N ILE A 138 -2.15 3.91 3.54
CA ILE A 138 -2.36 5.17 2.79
C ILE A 138 -3.30 6.11 3.53
N LEU A 139 -4.36 5.56 4.15
CA LEU A 139 -5.30 6.35 4.93
C LEU A 139 -4.82 6.59 6.37
N GLY A 140 -3.77 5.89 6.81
CA GLY A 140 -3.25 5.95 8.18
C GLY A 140 -4.25 5.49 9.24
N GLN A 141 -5.21 4.64 8.87
CA GLN A 141 -6.31 4.20 9.72
C GLN A 141 -6.76 2.80 9.35
N ILE A 142 -7.30 2.09 10.33
CA ILE A 142 -8.03 0.84 10.13
C ILE A 142 -9.53 1.07 10.38
N PRO A 143 -10.43 0.32 9.71
CA PRO A 143 -11.85 0.40 10.03
C PRO A 143 -12.12 -0.13 11.45
N GLU A 144 -13.22 0.32 12.06
CA GLU A 144 -13.66 -0.17 13.37
C GLU A 144 -13.90 -1.69 13.34
N LYS A 145 -14.52 -2.17 12.26
CA LYS A 145 -14.79 -3.58 12.00
C LYS A 145 -13.87 -4.10 10.90
N THR A 146 -13.25 -5.24 11.17
CA THR A 146 -12.40 -5.98 10.23
C THR A 146 -12.96 -7.40 10.11
N PRO A 147 -14.08 -7.62 9.38
CA PRO A 147 -14.84 -8.88 9.46
C PRO A 147 -14.03 -10.13 9.07
N ALA A 148 -13.04 -9.99 8.19
CA ALA A 148 -12.14 -11.08 7.81
C ALA A 148 -11.01 -11.35 8.83
N TRP A 149 -10.90 -10.55 9.89
CA TRP A 149 -9.81 -10.59 10.86
C TRP A 149 -10.35 -10.67 12.28
N GLN A 150 -9.82 -11.61 13.06
CA GLN A 150 -10.05 -11.64 14.51
C GLN A 150 -9.22 -10.54 15.17
N ARG A 151 -9.89 -9.67 15.93
CA ARG A 151 -9.30 -8.45 16.50
C ARG A 151 -9.16 -8.58 18.01
N THR A 152 -7.94 -8.39 18.52
CA THR A 152 -7.62 -8.45 19.95
C THR A 152 -6.76 -7.26 20.34
N LYS A 153 -7.08 -6.60 21.46
CA LYS A 153 -6.18 -5.60 22.06
C LYS A 153 -5.24 -6.30 23.02
N LEU A 154 -3.93 -6.15 22.79
CA LEU A 154 -2.90 -6.75 23.61
C LEU A 154 -2.65 -5.94 24.90
N PRO A 155 -2.09 -6.55 25.96
CA PRO A 155 -1.70 -5.84 27.18
C PRO A 155 -0.71 -4.69 26.92
N SER A 156 0.11 -4.79 25.86
CA SER A 156 1.02 -3.72 25.41
C SER A 156 0.29 -2.48 24.86
N GLY A 157 -1.03 -2.55 24.69
CA GLY A 157 -1.83 -1.52 24.02
C GLY A 157 -1.86 -1.67 22.49
N GLU A 158 -1.06 -2.55 21.91
CA GLU A 158 -1.10 -2.85 20.48
C GLU A 158 -2.38 -3.57 20.08
N LEU A 159 -2.82 -3.34 18.85
CA LEU A 159 -3.90 -4.08 18.26
C LEU A 159 -3.34 -5.24 17.44
N GLN A 160 -3.85 -6.45 17.70
CA GLN A 160 -3.55 -7.64 16.92
C GLN A 160 -4.75 -7.99 16.04
N LEU A 161 -4.47 -8.25 14.77
CA LEU A 161 -5.40 -8.82 13.80
C LEU A 161 -4.87 -10.18 13.36
N VAL A 162 -5.72 -11.21 13.38
CA VAL A 162 -5.37 -12.58 12.96
C VAL A 162 -6.32 -13.06 11.87
N GLN A 163 -5.77 -13.59 10.78
CA GLN A 163 -6.52 -14.22 9.69
C GLN A 163 -5.73 -15.43 9.17
N GLY A 164 -6.20 -16.65 9.47
CA GLY A 164 -5.46 -17.87 9.14
C GLY A 164 -4.07 -17.86 9.79
N THR A 165 -3.02 -18.02 8.97
CA THR A 165 -1.62 -17.95 9.40
C THR A 165 -1.03 -16.53 9.42
N SER A 166 -1.81 -15.53 8.99
CA SER A 166 -1.38 -14.13 8.96
C SER A 166 -1.70 -13.43 10.27
N VAL A 167 -0.71 -12.71 10.79
CA VAL A 167 -0.84 -11.89 12.00
C VAL A 167 -0.36 -10.48 11.67
N ILE A 168 -1.21 -9.49 11.91
CA ILE A 168 -0.85 -8.08 11.84
C ILE A 168 -0.86 -7.49 13.24
N ARG A 169 0.22 -6.82 13.63
CA ARG A 169 0.30 -6.03 14.87
C ARG A 169 0.41 -4.55 14.55
N LEU A 170 -0.46 -3.76 15.17
CA LEU A 170 -0.62 -2.34 14.93
C LEU A 170 -0.40 -1.57 16.23
N ARG A 171 0.41 -0.51 16.15
CA ARG A 171 0.46 0.53 17.18
C ARG A 171 -0.29 1.74 16.66
N LEU A 172 -1.27 2.20 17.43
CA LEU A 172 -2.03 3.41 17.11
C LEU A 172 -1.54 4.56 18.01
N ASN A 173 -1.52 5.78 17.49
CA ASN A 173 -1.28 6.98 18.30
C ASN A 173 -2.55 7.37 19.09
N SER A 174 -2.46 8.42 19.91
CA SER A 174 -3.58 8.91 20.71
C SER A 174 -4.80 9.35 19.90
N ALA A 175 -4.61 9.70 18.63
CA ALA A 175 -5.68 10.05 17.69
C ALA A 175 -6.23 8.83 16.92
N GLY A 176 -5.88 7.60 17.32
CA GLY A 176 -6.34 6.37 16.68
C GLY A 176 -5.71 6.08 15.31
N ARG A 177 -4.66 6.81 14.92
CA ARG A 177 -3.98 6.67 13.63
C ARG A 177 -2.83 5.67 13.71
N ILE A 178 -2.57 4.97 12.62
CA ILE A 178 -1.50 3.95 12.55
C ILE A 178 -0.14 4.65 12.73
N GLN A 179 0.60 4.29 13.77
CA GLN A 179 1.99 4.71 13.94
C GLN A 179 2.94 3.67 13.33
N SER A 180 2.65 2.39 13.55
CA SER A 180 3.38 1.27 12.95
C SER A 180 2.48 0.07 12.71
N MET A 181 2.82 -0.71 11.70
CA MET A 181 2.16 -1.96 11.33
C MET A 181 3.21 -3.01 11.00
N ASN A 182 3.13 -4.19 11.60
CA ASN A 182 4.00 -5.32 11.29
C ASN A 182 3.12 -6.48 10.83
N LYS A 183 3.48 -7.11 9.72
CA LYS A 183 2.82 -8.34 9.25
C LYS A 183 3.77 -9.51 9.37
N SER A 184 3.25 -10.59 9.93
CA SER A 184 3.90 -11.90 9.95
C SER A 184 2.98 -12.94 9.30
N VAL A 185 3.56 -13.90 8.60
CA VAL A 185 2.83 -15.05 8.03
C VAL A 185 3.58 -16.32 8.44
N GLU A 186 2.86 -17.30 8.98
CA GLU A 186 3.45 -18.55 9.49
C GLU A 186 4.53 -18.29 10.55
N GLY A 187 4.37 -17.22 11.33
CA GLY A 187 5.32 -16.81 12.37
C GLY A 187 6.56 -16.05 11.87
N LEU A 188 6.78 -15.97 10.55
CA LEU A 188 7.88 -15.23 9.96
C LEU A 188 7.45 -13.79 9.64
N LEU A 189 8.34 -12.84 9.88
CA LEU A 189 8.07 -11.43 9.60
C LEU A 189 8.15 -11.16 8.10
N GLU A 190 7.06 -10.66 7.50
CA GLU A 190 6.99 -10.30 6.09
C GLU A 190 7.42 -8.86 5.88
N PHE A 191 6.80 -7.91 6.59
CA PHE A 191 7.14 -6.50 6.48
C PHE A 191 6.90 -5.72 7.77
N LYS A 192 7.58 -4.57 7.87
CA LYS A 192 7.27 -3.50 8.83
C LYS A 192 6.96 -2.21 8.10
N ALA A 193 5.88 -1.56 8.51
CA ALA A 193 5.50 -0.25 8.03
C ALA A 193 5.47 0.77 9.18
N GLN A 194 5.90 1.99 8.89
CA GLN A 194 5.93 3.12 9.82
C GLN A 194 5.35 4.36 9.17
N ILE A 195 4.56 5.11 9.94
CA ILE A 195 4.02 6.41 9.54
C ILE A 195 4.53 7.45 10.55
N PRO A 196 5.73 8.01 10.32
CA PRO A 196 6.37 8.88 11.30
C PRO A 196 5.67 10.25 11.41
N LEU A 197 5.01 10.70 10.35
CA LEU A 197 4.45 12.04 10.25
C LEU A 197 3.11 12.01 9.54
N TYR A 198 2.17 12.74 10.12
CA TYR A 198 0.88 13.06 9.55
C TYR A 198 0.85 14.53 9.14
N GLN A 199 0.11 14.83 8.09
CA GLN A 199 -0.23 16.19 7.68
C GLN A 199 -1.73 16.39 7.77
N LYS A 200 -2.13 17.64 8.04
CA LYS A 200 -3.54 18.03 8.05
C LYS A 200 -3.91 18.56 6.68
N HIS A 201 -4.96 18.01 6.08
CA HIS A 201 -5.60 18.58 4.89
C HIS A 201 -7.07 18.81 5.24
N PHE A 202 -7.48 20.09 5.31
CA PHE A 202 -8.69 20.53 6.00
C PHE A 202 -8.73 20.05 7.46
N GLU A 203 -9.68 19.19 7.82
CA GLU A 203 -9.82 18.57 9.16
C GLU A 203 -9.38 17.10 9.20
N ILE A 204 -8.79 16.57 8.12
CA ILE A 204 -8.40 15.16 8.03
C ILE A 204 -6.87 15.04 8.14
N LEU A 205 -6.45 14.14 9.03
CA LEU A 205 -5.05 13.74 9.15
C LEU A 205 -4.75 12.64 8.13
N PHE A 206 -3.78 12.89 7.26
CA PHE A 206 -3.28 11.92 6.30
C PHE A 206 -1.80 11.62 6.54
N PRO A 207 -1.35 10.38 6.31
CA PRO A 207 0.07 10.06 6.27
C PRO A 207 0.81 10.98 5.31
N ARG A 208 1.78 11.75 5.84
CA ARG A 208 2.69 12.54 4.99
C ARG A 208 3.79 11.66 4.40
N LYS A 209 4.17 10.63 5.15
CA LYS A 209 5.25 9.71 4.79
C LYS A 209 4.90 8.32 5.29
N ILE A 210 5.00 7.34 4.41
CA ILE A 210 4.89 5.92 4.76
C ILE A 210 6.23 5.29 4.41
N ARG A 211 6.81 4.54 5.36
CA ARG A 211 8.00 3.71 5.14
C ARG A 211 7.57 2.26 5.26
N ILE A 212 7.77 1.44 4.23
CA ILE A 212 7.54 -0.01 4.28
C ILE A 212 8.87 -0.71 4.03
N GLU A 213 9.23 -1.68 4.87
CA GLU A 213 10.48 -2.42 4.81
C GLU A 213 10.17 -3.92 4.76
N ASP A 214 10.75 -4.60 3.78
CA ASP A 214 10.66 -6.04 3.58
C ASP A 214 11.60 -6.81 4.53
N PHE A 215 11.10 -7.93 5.05
CA PHE A 215 11.82 -8.86 5.92
C PHE A 215 11.79 -10.31 5.41
N THR A 216 11.20 -10.57 4.25
CA THR A 216 11.12 -11.92 3.66
C THR A 216 12.48 -12.49 3.28
N GLY A 217 13.46 -11.64 2.98
CA GLY A 217 14.79 -12.07 2.54
C GLY A 217 14.83 -12.55 1.09
N ASN A 218 13.71 -12.48 0.36
CA ASN A 218 13.61 -12.81 -1.07
C ASN A 218 14.36 -11.81 -1.98
N ASN A 219 14.89 -10.75 -1.37
CA ASN A 219 15.27 -9.49 -1.98
C ASN A 219 16.72 -9.10 -1.64
N ARG A 220 17.57 -10.11 -1.39
CA ARG A 220 19.00 -9.98 -1.09
C ARG A 220 19.86 -10.45 -2.24
#